data_AF-W4FT82-F1
#
_entry.id   AF-W4FT82-F1
#
_cell.length_a   1.000
_cell.length_b   1.000
_cell.length_c   1.000
_cell.angle_alpha   90.00
_cell.angle_beta   90.00
_cell.angle_gamma   90.00
#
_symmetry.space_group_name_H-M   'P 1'
#
loop_
_entity.id
_entity.type
_entity.pdbx_description
1 polymer ?
#
loop_
_entity_poly.entity_id
_entity_poly.type
_entity_poly.pdbx_seq_one_letter_code
_entity_poly.pdbx_strand_id
1 'polypeptide(L)'
;METKPAPAAPSGGMETAVSTVPKIRDIGTIALEALGKIDTVLAFELSVMNDHMKAMEGENALIKAENDMLKAKLVQQKEDEADIYYYLHKKLDANYEVIAQLESDIQTVKLERDAMDKAFHIKQDETQDAFAKEKKELTERIESAEDTLHALEVFRERKIVLEDTIAAMESTLAAEKDNHKKQVVEMERRNVQEKERIKKDMLMKIKENKQNLLARTEDQLDTTTKRTMMENDQMISELQYQSKETEKLLVKYKALETEVVHLRLQLKVNKDTEVEMAKRTHFYQKLIKKLNERVQSDHVAARTHAALTQGQERTKTDVNKANEDMIALLQTKSNGLETQLRTLCAELADARTHVDEARAEKHAMLAQQDDTLRFLSVAIHDITHQLALSGHGHAAPSSLHAWQAGDVIPAKLDDLAPSDVKKVLQMLFGKLHAYQAAIVQTRPVLYPPVVPPSPASSSSLGVELPPLVPAKHRQDQLEILKALATRGDSVQRATRPGNSGCGVLLESPHGVPLRSIAVQTLPEWVGYHTNTYIYITYHHTNIYIYIYIDITT
;
A
#
# COMPACT_ATOMS: atom_id res chain seq x y z
N MET A 1 129.41 -48.18 52.93
CA MET A 1 129.19 -49.56 53.38
C MET A 1 129.68 -50.51 52.28
N GLU A 2 130.99 -50.75 52.06
CA GLU A 2 132.10 -51.15 52.97
C GLU A 2 132.09 -52.66 53.30
N THR A 3 133.20 -53.43 53.30
CA THR A 3 134.61 -53.21 52.86
C THR A 3 135.35 -54.56 52.60
N LYS A 4 136.58 -54.48 52.07
CA LYS A 4 137.62 -55.55 51.84
C LYS A 4 138.45 -55.82 53.15
N PRO A 5 139.56 -56.64 53.22
CA PRO A 5 140.20 -57.66 52.35
C PRO A 5 140.76 -58.93 53.12
N ALA A 6 141.77 -59.64 52.57
CA ALA A 6 142.59 -60.74 53.16
C ALA A 6 144.09 -60.59 52.79
N PRO A 7 145.09 -61.24 53.48
CA PRO A 7 146.01 -62.20 52.78
C PRO A 7 146.82 -63.25 53.63
N ALA A 8 147.58 -64.12 52.92
CA ALA A 8 148.97 -64.61 53.19
C ALA A 8 149.29 -65.94 53.96
N ALA A 9 150.36 -66.65 53.55
CA ALA A 9 151.05 -67.79 54.23
C ALA A 9 152.41 -68.21 53.53
N PRO A 10 153.53 -68.54 54.24
CA PRO A 10 154.79 -69.00 53.58
C PRO A 10 155.72 -70.05 54.30
N SER A 11 156.40 -70.94 53.53
CA SER A 11 157.72 -71.63 53.79
C SER A 11 157.91 -72.57 55.03
N GLY A 12 158.91 -73.47 55.15
CA GLY A 12 160.01 -73.98 54.28
C GLY A 12 161.27 -74.43 55.09
N GLY A 13 162.05 -75.46 54.67
CA GLY A 13 163.30 -75.88 55.37
C GLY A 13 163.95 -77.23 54.91
N MET A 14 165.25 -77.46 55.15
CA MET A 14 166.06 -78.57 54.56
C MET A 14 167.38 -78.89 55.33
N GLU A 15 168.07 -80.01 54.98
CA GLU A 15 169.54 -80.31 55.07
C GLU A 15 170.20 -81.15 56.22
N THR A 16 170.87 -82.26 55.80
CA THR A 16 172.19 -82.80 56.25
C THR A 16 172.43 -83.38 57.68
N ALA A 17 173.50 -84.15 58.00
CA ALA A 17 174.33 -85.19 57.32
C ALA A 17 175.36 -85.81 58.33
N VAL A 18 176.27 -86.70 57.87
CA VAL A 18 177.46 -87.29 58.59
C VAL A 18 177.11 -88.34 59.68
N SER A 19 177.61 -89.59 59.78
CA SER A 19 178.71 -90.43 59.24
C SER A 19 179.83 -90.77 60.26
N THR A 20 179.93 -92.04 60.68
CA THR A 20 181.20 -92.77 61.02
C THR A 20 180.94 -94.26 61.34
N VAL A 21 181.98 -95.10 61.16
CA VAL A 21 181.99 -96.59 61.06
C VAL A 21 183.44 -97.05 61.39
N PRO A 22 183.83 -98.32 61.72
CA PRO A 22 183.11 -99.57 62.04
C PRO A 22 183.47 -100.24 63.40
N LYS A 23 182.82 -101.35 63.75
CA LYS A 23 183.55 -102.64 63.95
C LYS A 23 182.67 -103.89 63.83
N ILE A 24 183.21 -104.86 63.09
CA ILE A 24 182.63 -106.13 62.62
C ILE A 24 181.88 -106.92 63.70
N ARG A 25 180.70 -107.46 63.35
CA ARG A 25 180.01 -108.56 64.03
C ARG A 25 179.45 -109.55 63.01
N ASP A 26 179.01 -110.71 63.51
CA ASP A 26 178.86 -111.94 62.74
C ASP A 26 177.70 -111.95 61.71
N ILE A 27 177.87 -112.74 60.65
CA ILE A 27 177.00 -112.74 59.45
C ILE A 27 175.59 -113.29 59.76
N GLY A 28 175.45 -114.15 60.78
CA GLY A 28 174.18 -114.77 61.15
C GLY A 28 173.09 -113.79 61.62
N THR A 29 173.43 -112.59 62.08
CA THR A 29 172.43 -111.64 62.64
C THR A 29 171.69 -110.83 61.57
N ILE A 30 172.30 -110.62 60.39
CA ILE A 30 171.78 -109.71 59.35
C ILE A 30 170.50 -110.27 58.69
N ALA A 31 170.36 -111.60 58.62
CA ALA A 31 169.23 -112.26 57.97
C ALA A 31 167.88 -112.06 58.67
N LEU A 32 167.85 -112.01 60.02
CA LEU A 32 166.59 -111.78 60.75
C LEU A 32 166.15 -110.31 60.71
N GLU A 33 167.09 -109.37 60.77
CA GLU A 33 166.76 -107.94 60.83
C GLU A 33 166.32 -107.35 59.47
N ALA A 34 166.52 -108.10 58.38
CA ALA A 34 166.04 -107.75 57.05
C ALA A 34 164.56 -108.10 56.84
N LEU A 35 164.08 -109.25 57.33
CA LEU A 35 162.69 -109.68 57.16
C LEU A 35 161.71 -108.73 57.88
N GLY A 36 161.96 -108.42 59.15
CA GLY A 36 161.04 -107.62 59.97
C GLY A 36 160.79 -106.19 59.47
N LYS A 37 161.67 -105.65 58.60
CA LYS A 37 161.50 -104.32 58.01
C LYS A 37 160.52 -104.33 56.83
N ILE A 38 160.38 -105.46 56.12
CA ILE A 38 159.45 -105.59 54.99
C ILE A 38 158.00 -105.57 55.49
N ASP A 39 157.69 -106.32 56.56
CA ASP A 39 156.36 -106.30 57.19
C ASP A 39 155.97 -104.89 57.65
N THR A 40 156.91 -104.10 58.21
CA THR A 40 156.59 -102.73 58.64
C THR A 40 156.30 -101.77 57.50
N VAL A 41 156.91 -101.94 56.33
CA VAL A 41 156.60 -101.12 55.14
C VAL A 41 155.25 -101.51 54.56
N LEU A 42 154.99 -102.82 54.41
CA LEU A 42 153.71 -103.31 53.89
C LEU A 42 152.54 -102.91 54.81
N ALA A 43 152.72 -102.97 56.13
CA ALA A 43 151.73 -102.51 57.10
C ALA A 43 151.50 -100.99 57.04
N PHE A 44 152.53 -100.19 56.77
CA PHE A 44 152.39 -98.74 56.58
C PHE A 44 151.67 -98.41 55.28
N GLU A 45 152.03 -99.04 54.16
CA GLU A 45 151.34 -98.87 52.87
C GLU A 45 149.87 -99.32 52.95
N LEU A 46 149.58 -100.43 53.63
CA LEU A 46 148.22 -100.86 53.92
C LEU A 46 147.48 -99.89 54.85
N SER A 47 148.14 -99.27 55.84
CA SER A 47 147.50 -98.22 56.65
C SER A 47 147.18 -96.99 55.81
N VAL A 48 148.13 -96.47 55.03
CA VAL A 48 147.91 -95.30 54.15
C VAL A 48 146.82 -95.59 53.12
N MET A 49 146.79 -96.79 52.54
CA MET A 49 145.72 -97.21 51.63
C MET A 49 144.36 -97.35 52.35
N ASN A 50 144.33 -97.89 53.56
CA ASN A 50 143.12 -98.02 54.40
C ASN A 50 142.60 -96.65 54.89
N ASP A 51 143.49 -95.72 55.22
CA ASP A 51 143.14 -94.37 55.67
C ASP A 51 142.72 -93.48 54.49
N HIS A 52 143.32 -93.66 53.31
CA HIS A 52 142.82 -93.09 52.06
C HIS A 52 141.47 -93.72 51.65
N MET A 53 141.28 -95.03 51.86
CA MET A 53 139.99 -95.71 51.62
C MET A 53 138.91 -95.14 52.54
N LYS A 54 139.16 -94.99 53.84
CA LYS A 54 138.25 -94.32 54.79
C LYS A 54 137.99 -92.86 54.40
N ALA A 55 138.98 -92.13 53.90
CA ALA A 55 138.80 -90.76 53.42
C ALA A 55 137.87 -90.74 52.19
N MET A 56 138.10 -91.62 51.21
CA MET A 56 137.24 -91.79 50.04
C MET A 56 135.84 -92.29 50.40
N GLU A 57 135.69 -93.17 51.39
CA GLU A 57 134.40 -93.62 51.92
C GLU A 57 133.66 -92.48 52.64
N GLY A 58 134.39 -91.67 53.42
CA GLY A 58 133.87 -90.46 54.07
C GLY A 58 133.43 -89.40 53.07
N GLU A 59 134.23 -89.13 52.04
CA GLU A 59 133.87 -88.24 50.93
C GLU A 59 132.67 -88.78 50.15
N ASN A 60 132.63 -90.08 49.83
CA ASN A 60 131.45 -90.69 49.20
C ASN A 60 130.20 -90.63 50.11
N ALA A 61 130.35 -90.77 51.43
CA ALA A 61 129.24 -90.62 52.37
C ALA A 61 128.74 -89.17 52.45
N LEU A 62 129.65 -88.18 52.44
CA LEU A 62 129.31 -86.75 52.41
C LEU A 62 128.66 -86.36 51.07
N ILE A 63 129.25 -86.76 49.94
CA ILE A 63 128.68 -86.54 48.60
C ILE A 63 127.31 -87.21 48.49
N LYS A 64 127.13 -88.42 49.04
CA LYS A 64 125.82 -89.09 49.05
C LYS A 64 124.81 -88.35 49.93
N ALA A 65 125.20 -87.91 51.13
CA ALA A 65 124.34 -87.11 52.01
C ALA A 65 123.96 -85.76 51.37
N GLU A 66 124.88 -85.11 50.65
CA GLU A 66 124.59 -83.90 49.87
C GLU A 66 123.68 -84.21 48.68
N ASN A 67 123.91 -85.31 47.96
CA ASN A 67 123.08 -85.73 46.83
C ASN A 67 121.65 -86.07 47.27
N ASP A 68 121.49 -86.72 48.43
CA ASP A 68 120.19 -87.03 49.03
C ASP A 68 119.52 -85.79 49.65
N MET A 69 120.29 -84.83 50.21
CA MET A 69 119.78 -83.49 50.57
C MET A 69 119.30 -82.71 49.33
N LEU A 70 120.05 -82.76 48.23
CA LEU A 70 119.68 -82.07 46.98
C LEU A 70 118.45 -82.71 46.33
N LYS A 71 118.29 -84.04 46.39
CA LYS A 71 117.04 -84.72 46.04
C LYS A 71 115.89 -84.27 46.93
N ALA A 72 116.07 -84.22 48.24
CA ALA A 72 115.04 -83.78 49.18
C ALA A 72 114.61 -82.33 48.88
N LYS A 73 115.57 -81.41 48.64
CA LYS A 73 115.30 -80.03 48.22
C LYS A 73 114.58 -79.96 46.87
N LEU A 74 114.94 -80.81 45.90
CA LEU A 74 114.31 -80.85 44.57
C LEU A 74 112.90 -81.47 44.61
N VAL A 75 112.63 -82.39 45.54
CA VAL A 75 111.28 -82.88 45.83
C VAL A 75 110.46 -81.79 46.50
N GLN A 76 110.98 -81.17 47.58
CA GLN A 76 110.31 -80.08 48.27
C GLN A 76 110.00 -78.90 47.32
N GLN A 77 110.94 -78.50 46.46
CA GLN A 77 110.69 -77.45 45.47
C GLN A 77 109.57 -77.79 44.48
N LYS A 78 109.37 -79.07 44.14
CA LYS A 78 108.25 -79.52 43.29
C LYS A 78 106.94 -79.62 44.04
N GLU A 79 106.97 -79.90 45.34
CA GLU A 79 105.81 -79.87 46.22
C GLU A 79 105.36 -78.41 46.44
N ASP A 80 106.28 -77.50 46.77
CA ASP A 80 106.07 -76.06 46.85
C ASP A 80 105.54 -75.48 45.52
N GLU A 81 106.12 -75.89 44.37
CA GLU A 81 105.66 -75.50 43.03
C GLU A 81 104.25 -76.02 42.72
N ALA A 82 103.94 -77.28 43.07
CA ALA A 82 102.61 -77.86 42.89
C ALA A 82 101.55 -77.17 43.76
N ASP A 83 101.87 -76.81 45.01
CA ASP A 83 100.98 -76.05 45.90
C ASP A 83 100.75 -74.62 45.39
N ILE A 84 101.79 -73.96 44.84
CA ILE A 84 101.67 -72.66 44.17
C ILE A 84 100.73 -72.76 42.96
N TYR A 85 100.90 -73.78 42.10
CA TYR A 85 100.00 -74.00 40.97
C TYR A 85 98.57 -74.30 41.43
N TYR A 86 98.36 -75.18 42.43
CA TYR A 86 97.04 -75.49 42.96
C TYR A 86 96.34 -74.26 43.55
N TYR A 87 97.06 -73.44 44.33
CA TYR A 87 96.54 -72.19 44.87
C TYR A 87 96.20 -71.18 43.76
N LEU A 88 97.07 -71.02 42.77
CA LEU A 88 96.86 -70.08 41.66
C LEU A 88 95.67 -70.50 40.79
N HIS A 89 95.55 -71.78 40.42
CA HIS A 89 94.39 -72.31 39.71
C HIS A 89 93.11 -72.11 40.53
N LYS A 90 93.09 -72.52 41.80
CA LYS A 90 91.92 -72.33 42.68
C LYS A 90 91.51 -70.86 42.85
N LYS A 91 92.45 -69.92 42.77
CA LYS A 91 92.15 -68.47 42.75
C LYS A 91 91.66 -67.96 41.40
N LEU A 92 92.19 -68.50 40.31
CA LEU A 92 91.81 -68.18 38.94
C LEU A 92 90.41 -68.72 38.61
N ASP A 93 90.08 -69.94 39.06
CA ASP A 93 88.75 -70.54 38.98
C ASP A 93 87.72 -69.71 39.77
N ALA A 94 88.02 -69.38 41.04
CA ALA A 94 87.16 -68.52 41.86
C ALA A 94 86.98 -67.11 41.26
N ASN A 95 88.00 -66.56 40.59
CA ASN A 95 87.87 -65.31 39.86
C ASN A 95 86.96 -65.47 38.63
N TYR A 96 87.01 -66.58 37.90
CA TYR A 96 86.08 -66.87 36.80
C TYR A 96 84.64 -67.09 37.28
N GLU A 97 84.43 -67.76 38.42
CA GLU A 97 83.10 -67.86 39.05
C GLU A 97 82.53 -66.46 39.37
N VAL A 98 83.35 -65.57 39.94
CA VAL A 98 82.95 -64.17 40.22
C VAL A 98 82.69 -63.38 38.93
N ILE A 99 83.50 -63.55 37.89
CA ILE A 99 83.27 -62.90 36.58
C ILE A 99 81.96 -63.40 35.96
N ALA A 100 81.72 -64.72 35.93
CA ALA A 100 80.49 -65.30 35.38
C ALA A 100 79.24 -64.85 36.16
N GLN A 101 79.32 -64.73 37.49
CA GLN A 101 78.23 -64.18 38.29
C GLN A 101 77.99 -62.70 37.95
N LEU A 102 79.04 -61.87 37.91
CA LEU A 102 78.91 -60.44 37.56
C LEU A 102 78.41 -60.24 36.12
N GLU A 103 78.80 -61.07 35.17
CA GLU A 103 78.28 -61.05 33.80
C GLU A 103 76.80 -61.46 33.71
N SER A 104 76.36 -62.37 34.58
CA SER A 104 74.95 -62.75 34.74
C SER A 104 74.15 -61.59 35.38
N ASP A 105 74.65 -61.00 36.47
CA ASP A 105 74.02 -59.86 37.15
C ASP A 105 73.93 -58.62 36.23
N ILE A 106 74.94 -58.39 35.39
CA ILE A 106 74.93 -57.35 34.36
C ILE A 106 73.87 -57.65 33.28
N GLN A 107 73.57 -58.91 32.99
CA GLN A 107 72.50 -59.28 32.04
C GLN A 107 71.11 -59.15 32.65
N THR A 108 70.89 -59.59 33.89
CA THR A 108 69.59 -59.43 34.57
C THR A 108 69.25 -57.96 34.76
N VAL A 109 70.17 -57.14 35.28
CA VAL A 109 69.95 -55.69 35.48
C VAL A 109 69.69 -54.96 34.15
N LYS A 110 70.32 -55.39 33.04
CA LYS A 110 70.00 -54.84 31.70
C LYS A 110 68.58 -55.20 31.25
N LEU A 111 68.16 -56.45 31.44
CA LEU A 111 66.81 -56.89 31.07
C LEU A 111 65.74 -56.23 31.95
N GLU A 112 65.99 -56.07 33.25
CA GLU A 112 65.12 -55.36 34.19
C GLU A 112 65.00 -53.87 33.82
N ARG A 113 66.12 -53.19 33.51
CA ARG A 113 66.10 -51.83 32.99
C ARG A 113 65.29 -51.75 31.70
N ASP A 114 65.60 -52.60 30.71
CA ASP A 114 64.91 -52.58 29.41
C ASP A 114 63.41 -52.93 29.51
N ALA A 115 62.99 -53.61 30.57
CA ALA A 115 61.58 -53.83 30.89
C ALA A 115 60.97 -52.61 31.60
N MET A 116 61.71 -51.99 32.53
CA MET A 116 61.28 -50.78 33.24
C MET A 116 61.15 -49.57 32.31
N ASP A 117 62.10 -49.36 31.39
CA ASP A 117 62.06 -48.29 30.39
C ASP A 117 60.84 -48.45 29.46
N LYS A 118 60.56 -49.68 28.99
CA LYS A 118 59.35 -49.99 28.21
C LYS A 118 58.07 -49.76 29.00
N ALA A 119 58.03 -50.21 30.26
CA ALA A 119 56.87 -50.00 31.13
C ALA A 119 56.66 -48.52 31.52
N PHE A 120 57.74 -47.72 31.58
CA PHE A 120 57.68 -46.28 31.76
C PHE A 120 57.14 -45.59 30.51
N HIS A 121 57.67 -45.89 29.32
CA HIS A 121 57.17 -45.35 28.06
C HIS A 121 55.71 -45.70 27.81
N ILE A 122 55.29 -46.96 28.03
CA ILE A 122 53.87 -47.35 27.90
C ILE A 122 52.98 -46.51 28.82
N LYS A 123 53.36 -46.30 30.09
CA LYS A 123 52.60 -45.45 31.03
C LYS A 123 52.63 -43.97 30.66
N GLN A 124 53.73 -43.49 30.11
CA GLN A 124 53.84 -42.11 29.61
C GLN A 124 52.90 -41.91 28.42
N ASP A 125 52.90 -42.84 27.47
CA ASP A 125 52.00 -42.81 26.32
C ASP A 125 50.54 -42.95 26.76
N GLU A 126 50.19 -43.92 27.62
CA GLU A 126 48.85 -44.11 28.19
C GLU A 126 48.32 -42.85 28.88
N THR A 127 49.13 -42.18 29.71
CA THR A 127 48.73 -40.95 30.40
C THR A 127 48.65 -39.76 29.44
N GLN A 128 49.56 -39.64 28.48
CA GLN A 128 49.50 -38.60 27.46
C GLN A 128 48.26 -38.76 26.55
N ASP A 129 47.90 -40.00 26.19
CA ASP A 129 46.68 -40.34 25.45
C ASP A 129 45.41 -40.04 26.26
N ALA A 130 45.43 -40.31 27.57
CA ALA A 130 44.32 -39.97 28.47
C ALA A 130 44.12 -38.45 28.57
N PHE A 131 45.19 -37.69 28.82
CA PHE A 131 45.14 -36.22 28.82
C PHE A 131 44.76 -35.63 27.46
N ALA A 132 45.17 -36.25 26.35
CA ALA A 132 44.77 -35.82 25.01
C ALA A 132 43.25 -36.03 24.77
N LYS A 133 42.69 -37.14 25.26
CA LYS A 133 41.24 -37.44 25.20
C LYS A 133 40.43 -36.49 26.09
N GLU A 134 40.84 -36.31 27.35
CA GLU A 134 40.20 -35.38 28.29
C GLU A 134 40.25 -33.93 27.75
N LYS A 135 41.42 -33.48 27.28
CA LYS A 135 41.56 -32.15 26.67
C LYS A 135 40.62 -32.00 25.47
N LYS A 136 40.49 -33.02 24.61
CA LYS A 136 39.58 -32.98 23.46
C LYS A 136 38.12 -32.89 23.90
N GLU A 137 37.68 -33.73 24.84
CA GLU A 137 36.31 -33.71 25.37
C GLU A 137 35.97 -32.35 26.01
N LEU A 138 36.90 -31.77 26.76
CA LEU A 138 36.76 -30.43 27.32
C LEU A 138 36.72 -29.34 26.24
N THR A 139 37.49 -29.47 25.15
CA THR A 139 37.40 -28.55 24.00
C THR A 139 36.04 -28.64 23.30
N GLU A 140 35.59 -29.84 22.92
CA GLU A 140 34.28 -30.06 22.28
C GLU A 140 33.12 -29.58 23.17
N ARG A 141 33.27 -29.68 24.50
CA ARG A 141 32.32 -29.15 25.49
C ARG A 141 32.36 -27.62 25.64
N ILE A 142 33.51 -26.98 25.44
CA ILE A 142 33.63 -25.52 25.41
C ILE A 142 33.02 -25.00 24.10
N GLU A 143 33.40 -25.56 22.95
CA GLU A 143 32.86 -25.18 21.63
C GLU A 143 31.32 -25.26 21.60
N SER A 144 30.74 -26.36 22.10
CA SER A 144 29.27 -26.49 22.19
C SER A 144 28.60 -25.57 23.22
N ALA A 145 29.32 -25.15 24.27
CA ALA A 145 28.83 -24.12 25.19
C ALA A 145 28.89 -22.72 24.56
N GLU A 146 29.93 -22.42 23.77
CA GLU A 146 30.07 -21.16 23.03
C GLU A 146 29.04 -21.04 21.91
N ASP A 147 28.76 -22.12 21.16
CA ASP A 147 27.67 -22.20 20.17
C ASP A 147 26.29 -21.92 20.82
N THR A 148 26.01 -22.53 21.98
CA THR A 148 24.72 -22.28 22.67
C THR A 148 24.64 -20.89 23.27
N LEU A 149 25.74 -20.31 23.75
CA LEU A 149 25.81 -18.92 24.18
C LEU A 149 25.52 -17.97 23.01
N HIS A 150 26.20 -18.15 21.87
CA HIS A 150 25.99 -17.33 20.68
C HIS A 150 24.56 -17.43 20.14
N ALA A 151 23.98 -18.64 20.15
CA ALA A 151 22.56 -18.84 19.79
C ALA A 151 21.60 -18.09 20.75
N LEU A 152 21.92 -18.03 22.05
CA LEU A 152 21.16 -17.26 23.04
C LEU A 152 21.34 -15.75 22.90
N GLU A 153 22.53 -15.26 22.51
CA GLU A 153 22.78 -13.86 22.19
C GLU A 153 21.97 -13.42 20.96
N VAL A 154 22.05 -14.17 19.86
CA VAL A 154 21.26 -13.91 18.64
C VAL A 154 19.76 -14.01 18.91
N PHE A 155 19.32 -14.93 19.78
CA PHE A 155 17.92 -14.97 20.24
C PHE A 155 17.53 -13.75 21.06
N ARG A 156 18.40 -13.29 21.97
CA ARG A 156 18.19 -12.08 22.79
C ARG A 156 18.07 -10.83 21.93
N GLU A 157 18.94 -10.65 20.95
CA GLU A 157 18.88 -9.52 20.01
C GLU A 157 17.57 -9.52 19.22
N ARG A 158 17.21 -10.66 18.63
CA ARG A 158 15.93 -10.83 17.91
C ARG A 158 14.73 -10.57 18.82
N LYS A 159 14.79 -11.00 20.08
CA LYS A 159 13.73 -10.75 21.08
C LYS A 159 13.59 -9.25 21.38
N ILE A 160 14.70 -8.53 21.58
CA ILE A 160 14.68 -7.07 21.81
C ILE A 160 14.06 -6.35 20.61
N VAL A 161 14.49 -6.67 19.37
CA VAL A 161 13.93 -6.07 18.15
C VAL A 161 12.43 -6.37 18.01
N LEU A 162 11.98 -7.58 18.36
CA LEU A 162 10.55 -7.91 18.37
C LEU A 162 9.77 -7.14 19.46
N GLU A 163 10.33 -7.01 20.67
CA GLU A 163 9.70 -6.23 21.74
C GLU A 163 9.62 -4.73 21.41
N ASP A 164 10.68 -4.16 20.81
CA ASP A 164 10.70 -2.78 20.33
C ASP A 164 9.68 -2.54 19.20
N THR A 165 9.58 -3.46 18.22
CA THR A 165 8.58 -3.33 17.14
C THR A 165 7.14 -3.50 17.63
N ILE A 166 6.89 -4.37 18.62
CA ILE A 166 5.58 -4.48 19.29
C ILE A 166 5.25 -3.18 20.02
N ALA A 167 6.16 -2.64 20.84
CA ALA A 167 5.95 -1.39 21.56
C ALA A 167 5.71 -0.20 20.59
N ALA A 168 6.41 -0.17 19.46
CA ALA A 168 6.19 0.82 18.40
C ALA A 168 4.78 0.69 17.77
N MET A 169 4.33 -0.53 17.46
CA MET A 169 2.99 -0.79 16.91
C MET A 169 1.87 -0.51 17.92
N GLU A 170 2.08 -0.80 19.21
CA GLU A 170 1.12 -0.44 20.27
C GLU A 170 1.01 1.08 20.42
N SER A 171 2.14 1.79 20.34
CA SER A 171 2.19 3.26 20.39
C SER A 171 1.48 3.91 19.19
N THR A 172 1.72 3.44 17.96
CA THR A 172 1.02 3.96 16.77
C THR A 172 -0.47 3.64 16.81
N LEU A 173 -0.87 2.43 17.23
CA LEU A 173 -2.27 2.04 17.39
C LEU A 173 -2.98 2.86 18.48
N ALA A 174 -2.29 3.22 19.57
CA ALA A 174 -2.82 4.11 20.60
C ALA A 174 -3.01 5.54 20.08
N ALA A 175 -2.03 6.07 19.35
CA ALA A 175 -2.10 7.39 18.71
C ALA A 175 -3.20 7.47 17.64
N GLU A 176 -3.37 6.42 16.84
CA GLU A 176 -4.45 6.32 15.85
C GLU A 176 -5.83 6.30 16.52
N LYS A 177 -6.02 5.49 17.57
CA LYS A 177 -7.28 5.44 18.34
C LYS A 177 -7.65 6.79 18.94
N ASP A 178 -6.69 7.52 19.51
CA ASP A 178 -6.91 8.87 20.05
C ASP A 178 -7.20 9.90 18.93
N ASN A 179 -6.46 9.86 17.82
CA ASN A 179 -6.71 10.70 16.65
C ASN A 179 -8.12 10.44 16.05
N HIS A 180 -8.50 9.17 15.88
CA HIS A 180 -9.83 8.80 15.41
C HIS A 180 -10.92 9.28 16.37
N LYS A 181 -10.74 9.10 17.69
CA LYS A 181 -11.67 9.62 18.71
C LYS A 181 -11.81 11.15 18.62
N LYS A 182 -10.71 11.88 18.45
CA LYS A 182 -10.71 13.34 18.24
C LYS A 182 -11.44 13.73 16.95
N GLN A 183 -11.24 13.01 15.86
CA GLN A 183 -11.94 13.23 14.59
C GLN A 183 -13.44 12.99 14.70
N VAL A 184 -13.88 11.91 15.38
CA VAL A 184 -15.30 11.63 15.63
C VAL A 184 -15.94 12.76 16.43
N VAL A 185 -15.35 13.16 17.56
CA VAL A 185 -15.87 14.25 18.41
C VAL A 185 -15.92 15.59 17.64
N GLU A 186 -14.92 15.89 16.81
CA GLU A 186 -14.93 17.09 15.97
C GLU A 186 -15.98 17.03 14.85
N MET A 187 -16.21 15.87 14.25
CA MET A 187 -17.29 15.66 13.26
C MET A 187 -18.68 15.75 13.91
N GLU A 188 -18.86 15.20 15.12
CA GLU A 188 -20.08 15.38 15.92
C GLU A 188 -20.31 16.86 16.25
N ARG A 189 -19.28 17.58 16.70
CA ARG A 189 -19.35 19.02 16.99
C ARG A 189 -19.78 19.82 15.75
N ARG A 190 -19.20 19.54 14.58
CA ARG A 190 -19.60 20.14 13.29
C ARG A 190 -21.03 19.79 12.92
N ASN A 191 -21.44 18.53 13.04
CA ASN A 191 -22.80 18.07 12.73
C ASN A 191 -23.86 18.72 13.64
N VAL A 192 -23.55 18.96 14.93
CA VAL A 192 -24.43 19.71 15.84
C VAL A 192 -24.53 21.18 15.45
N GLN A 193 -23.40 21.83 15.12
CA GLN A 193 -23.38 23.22 14.67
C GLN A 193 -24.15 23.41 13.35
N GLU A 194 -23.99 22.50 12.39
CA GLU A 194 -24.68 22.54 11.11
C GLU A 194 -26.19 22.29 11.25
N LYS A 195 -26.61 21.35 12.12
CA LYS A 195 -28.02 21.14 12.45
C LYS A 195 -28.65 22.41 13.06
N GLU A 196 -27.95 23.09 13.98
CA GLU A 196 -28.42 24.36 14.53
C GLU A 196 -28.40 25.52 13.52
N ARG A 197 -27.46 25.53 12.56
CA ARG A 197 -27.46 26.50 11.44
C ARG A 197 -28.67 26.29 10.53
N ILE A 198 -28.88 25.07 10.02
CA ILE A 198 -30.02 24.71 9.16
C ILE A 198 -31.35 25.00 9.87
N LYS A 199 -31.46 24.72 11.17
CA LYS A 199 -32.64 25.01 11.99
C LYS A 199 -32.91 26.53 12.09
N LYS A 200 -31.88 27.36 12.27
CA LYS A 200 -32.01 28.82 12.27
C LYS A 200 -32.39 29.36 10.89
N ASP A 201 -31.76 28.89 9.84
CA ASP A 201 -32.06 29.28 8.46
C ASP A 201 -33.49 28.89 8.06
N MET A 202 -33.96 27.71 8.49
CA MET A 202 -35.35 27.26 8.30
C MET A 202 -36.35 28.11 9.09
N LEU A 203 -36.07 28.43 10.35
CA LEU A 203 -36.92 29.32 11.16
C LEU A 203 -36.98 30.74 10.57
N MET A 204 -35.88 31.25 10.04
CA MET A 204 -35.85 32.53 9.33
C MET A 204 -36.69 32.48 8.05
N LYS A 205 -36.56 31.44 7.22
CA LYS A 205 -37.41 31.23 6.03
C LYS A 205 -38.90 31.08 6.36
N ILE A 206 -39.24 30.43 7.48
CA ILE A 206 -40.63 30.34 7.96
C ILE A 206 -41.15 31.72 8.38
N LYS A 207 -40.34 32.51 9.10
CA LYS A 207 -40.69 33.90 9.50
C LYS A 207 -40.86 34.80 8.27
N GLU A 208 -39.95 34.72 7.31
CA GLU A 208 -39.99 35.46 6.05
C GLU A 208 -41.22 35.08 5.21
N ASN A 209 -41.48 33.78 5.03
CA ASN A 209 -42.67 33.30 4.31
C ASN A 209 -43.96 33.77 5.00
N LYS A 210 -44.04 33.69 6.33
CA LYS A 210 -45.17 34.24 7.10
C LYS A 210 -45.34 35.75 6.87
N GLN A 211 -44.25 36.52 6.88
CA GLN A 211 -44.29 37.96 6.64
C GLN A 211 -44.74 38.28 5.20
N ASN A 212 -44.24 37.54 4.21
CA ASN A 212 -44.61 37.69 2.80
C ASN A 212 -46.06 37.26 2.54
N LEU A 213 -46.58 36.27 3.28
CA LEU A 213 -47.99 35.89 3.23
C LEU A 213 -48.87 37.00 3.83
N LEU A 214 -48.51 37.52 5.01
CA LEU A 214 -49.22 38.62 5.66
C LEU A 214 -49.26 39.87 4.77
N ALA A 215 -48.11 40.31 4.25
CA ALA A 215 -48.01 41.44 3.33
C ALA A 215 -48.86 41.21 2.06
N ARG A 216 -48.83 40.01 1.46
CA ARG A 216 -49.69 39.69 0.31
C ARG A 216 -51.18 39.71 0.63
N THR A 217 -51.59 39.27 1.83
CA THR A 217 -52.99 39.37 2.25
C THR A 217 -53.38 40.81 2.56
N GLU A 218 -52.48 41.61 3.10
CA GLU A 218 -52.65 43.05 3.32
C GLU A 218 -52.82 43.78 1.98
N ASP A 219 -51.87 43.62 1.04
CA ASP A 219 -51.95 44.13 -0.35
C ASP A 219 -53.26 43.74 -1.05
N GLN A 220 -53.71 42.49 -0.89
CA GLN A 220 -54.96 41.99 -1.48
C GLN A 220 -56.21 42.62 -0.83
N LEU A 221 -56.24 42.75 0.49
CA LEU A 221 -57.32 43.42 1.21
C LEU A 221 -57.37 44.91 0.86
N ASP A 222 -56.22 45.57 0.79
CA ASP A 222 -56.09 46.98 0.45
C ASP A 222 -56.52 47.24 -1.01
N THR A 223 -56.11 46.38 -1.94
CA THR A 223 -56.54 46.42 -3.36
C THR A 223 -58.04 46.15 -3.51
N THR A 224 -58.59 45.20 -2.75
CA THR A 224 -60.02 44.89 -2.78
C THR A 224 -60.84 46.03 -2.18
N THR A 225 -60.41 46.60 -1.06
CA THR A 225 -61.05 47.76 -0.41
C THR A 225 -61.05 48.97 -1.35
N LYS A 226 -59.92 49.27 -2.00
CA LYS A 226 -59.82 50.35 -3.01
C LYS A 226 -60.76 50.10 -4.19
N ARG A 227 -60.85 48.86 -4.70
CA ARG A 227 -61.81 48.50 -5.77
C ARG A 227 -63.25 48.70 -5.32
N THR A 228 -63.65 48.16 -4.17
CA THR A 228 -65.02 48.29 -3.66
C THR A 228 -65.39 49.74 -3.34
N MET A 229 -64.43 50.58 -2.95
CA MET A 229 -64.66 52.03 -2.85
C MET A 229 -64.95 52.65 -4.22
N MET A 230 -64.14 52.36 -5.24
CA MET A 230 -64.38 52.83 -6.62
C MET A 230 -65.69 52.30 -7.23
N GLU A 231 -66.07 51.05 -6.95
CA GLU A 231 -67.34 50.45 -7.37
C GLU A 231 -68.53 51.16 -6.69
N ASN A 232 -68.41 51.50 -5.40
CA ASN A 232 -69.41 52.31 -4.70
C ASN A 232 -69.50 53.74 -5.25
N ASP A 233 -68.37 54.42 -5.52
CA ASP A 233 -68.35 55.75 -6.12
C ASP A 233 -68.98 55.75 -7.53
N GLN A 234 -68.75 54.69 -8.30
CA GLN A 234 -69.40 54.46 -9.59
C GLN A 234 -70.92 54.24 -9.43
N MET A 235 -71.36 53.40 -8.48
CA MET A 235 -72.79 53.22 -8.19
C MET A 235 -73.46 54.52 -7.71
N ILE A 236 -72.79 55.31 -6.87
CA ILE A 236 -73.28 56.62 -6.42
C ILE A 236 -73.42 57.57 -7.61
N SER A 237 -72.45 57.57 -8.52
CA SER A 237 -72.49 58.39 -9.74
C SER A 237 -73.64 57.98 -10.67
N GLU A 238 -73.86 56.68 -10.86
CA GLU A 238 -74.97 56.13 -11.64
C GLU A 238 -76.33 56.41 -11.00
N LEU A 239 -76.46 56.24 -9.68
CA LEU A 239 -77.67 56.60 -8.92
C LEU A 239 -77.97 58.11 -9.00
N GLN A 240 -76.94 58.97 -8.94
CA GLN A 240 -77.12 60.41 -9.16
C GLN A 240 -77.54 60.73 -10.60
N TYR A 241 -77.04 60.00 -11.59
CA TYR A 241 -77.43 60.17 -13.00
C TYR A 241 -78.89 59.76 -13.23
N GLN A 242 -79.28 58.57 -12.74
CA GLN A 242 -80.65 58.07 -12.80
C GLN A 242 -81.62 58.96 -12.01
N SER A 243 -81.22 59.48 -10.84
CA SER A 243 -81.99 60.47 -10.08
C SER A 243 -82.22 61.76 -10.89
N LYS A 244 -81.20 62.29 -11.57
CA LYS A 244 -81.32 63.48 -12.42
C LYS A 244 -82.20 63.25 -13.66
N GLU A 245 -82.17 62.07 -14.29
CA GLU A 245 -83.04 61.79 -15.45
C GLU A 245 -84.49 61.47 -15.03
N THR A 246 -84.70 60.79 -13.91
CA THR A 246 -86.05 60.61 -13.35
C THR A 246 -86.65 61.92 -12.86
N GLU A 247 -85.85 62.84 -12.30
CA GLU A 247 -86.27 64.21 -11.99
C GLU A 247 -86.66 64.99 -13.27
N LYS A 248 -85.83 64.96 -14.33
CA LYS A 248 -86.19 65.54 -15.64
C LYS A 248 -87.49 64.96 -16.19
N LEU A 249 -87.68 63.65 -16.07
CA LEU A 249 -88.89 62.96 -16.53
C LEU A 249 -90.12 63.36 -15.70
N LEU A 250 -89.97 63.54 -14.38
CA LEU A 250 -91.02 64.03 -13.49
C LEU A 250 -91.39 65.49 -13.78
N VAL A 251 -90.43 66.34 -14.14
CA VAL A 251 -90.69 67.72 -14.60
C VAL A 251 -91.46 67.71 -15.92
N LYS A 252 -91.05 66.88 -16.91
CA LYS A 252 -91.79 66.69 -18.17
C LYS A 252 -93.22 66.17 -17.91
N TYR A 253 -93.39 65.21 -17.01
CA TYR A 253 -94.69 64.67 -16.62
C TYR A 253 -95.60 65.75 -16.03
N LYS A 254 -95.10 66.53 -15.06
CA LYS A 254 -95.86 67.64 -14.45
C LYS A 254 -96.23 68.72 -15.47
N ALA A 255 -95.34 69.03 -16.41
CA ALA A 255 -95.65 69.95 -17.51
C ALA A 255 -96.81 69.42 -18.37
N LEU A 256 -96.74 68.17 -18.83
CA LEU A 256 -97.82 67.51 -19.58
C LEU A 256 -99.12 67.40 -18.77
N GLU A 257 -99.05 67.17 -17.46
CA GLU A 257 -100.20 67.14 -16.56
C GLU A 257 -100.89 68.51 -16.51
N THR A 258 -100.12 69.60 -16.35
CA THR A 258 -100.66 70.96 -16.40
C THR A 258 -101.21 71.32 -17.78
N GLU A 259 -100.59 70.84 -18.87
CA GLU A 259 -101.09 71.02 -20.24
C GLU A 259 -102.40 70.26 -20.45
N VAL A 260 -102.52 69.01 -19.98
CA VAL A 260 -103.76 68.22 -20.04
C VAL A 260 -104.87 68.88 -19.22
N VAL A 261 -104.56 69.47 -18.06
CA VAL A 261 -105.52 70.26 -17.28
C VAL A 261 -105.93 71.53 -18.03
N HIS A 262 -104.97 72.26 -18.63
CA HIS A 262 -105.24 73.46 -19.42
C HIS A 262 -106.09 73.15 -20.66
N LEU A 263 -105.74 72.13 -21.43
CA LEU A 263 -106.49 71.66 -22.60
C LEU A 263 -107.88 71.17 -22.21
N ARG A 264 -108.06 70.47 -21.08
CA ARG A 264 -109.39 70.11 -20.57
C ARG A 264 -110.23 71.35 -20.22
N LEU A 265 -109.64 72.37 -19.62
CA LEU A 265 -110.31 73.63 -19.33
C LEU A 265 -110.64 74.41 -20.63
N GLN A 266 -109.71 74.48 -21.57
CA GLN A 266 -109.89 75.14 -22.86
C GLN A 266 -110.94 74.41 -23.71
N LEU A 267 -110.96 73.08 -23.72
CA LEU A 267 -111.98 72.28 -24.39
C LEU A 267 -113.35 72.48 -23.72
N LYS A 268 -113.41 72.57 -22.38
CA LYS A 268 -114.65 72.96 -21.68
C LYS A 268 -115.12 74.38 -22.07
N VAL A 269 -114.25 75.38 -22.06
CA VAL A 269 -114.58 76.76 -22.48
C VAL A 269 -114.99 76.80 -23.96
N ASN A 270 -114.32 76.03 -24.82
CA ASN A 270 -114.73 75.86 -26.21
C ASN A 270 -116.10 75.17 -26.30
N LYS A 271 -116.42 74.19 -25.45
CA LYS A 271 -117.75 73.55 -25.36
C LYS A 271 -118.83 74.54 -24.95
N ASP A 272 -118.54 75.36 -23.94
CA ASP A 272 -119.45 76.38 -23.43
C ASP A 272 -119.67 77.49 -24.48
N THR A 273 -118.61 77.89 -25.21
CA THR A 273 -118.72 78.83 -26.35
C THR A 273 -119.32 78.20 -27.60
N GLU A 274 -119.17 76.89 -27.87
CA GLU A 274 -119.91 76.13 -28.89
C GLU A 274 -121.41 76.16 -28.57
N VAL A 275 -121.77 75.98 -27.29
CA VAL A 275 -123.17 76.05 -26.83
C VAL A 275 -123.71 77.47 -26.92
N GLU A 276 -122.94 78.51 -26.55
CA GLU A 276 -123.35 79.91 -26.75
C GLU A 276 -123.37 80.32 -28.23
N MET A 277 -122.46 79.81 -29.06
CA MET A 277 -122.48 80.00 -30.51
C MET A 277 -123.61 79.22 -31.17
N ALA A 278 -124.03 78.07 -30.63
CA ALA A 278 -125.22 77.34 -31.06
C ALA A 278 -126.50 78.06 -30.61
N LYS A 279 -126.56 78.64 -29.40
CA LYS A 279 -127.66 79.52 -28.96
C LYS A 279 -127.74 80.77 -29.81
N ARG A 280 -126.62 81.45 -30.09
CA ARG A 280 -126.53 82.60 -31.00
C ARG A 280 -126.88 82.21 -32.43
N THR A 281 -126.41 81.08 -32.94
CA THR A 281 -126.75 80.57 -34.28
C THR A 281 -128.21 80.15 -34.36
N HIS A 282 -128.81 79.64 -33.28
CA HIS A 282 -130.25 79.32 -33.21
C HIS A 282 -131.11 80.60 -33.07
N PHE A 283 -130.62 81.62 -32.36
CA PHE A 283 -131.24 82.94 -32.31
C PHE A 283 -131.15 83.64 -33.66
N TYR A 284 -129.98 83.64 -34.30
CA TYR A 284 -129.79 84.14 -35.67
C TYR A 284 -130.55 83.29 -36.67
N GLN A 285 -130.67 81.97 -36.53
CA GLN A 285 -131.54 81.14 -37.38
C GLN A 285 -133.01 81.48 -37.16
N LYS A 286 -133.47 81.80 -35.94
CA LYS A 286 -134.84 82.29 -35.68
C LYS A 286 -135.06 83.70 -36.24
N LEU A 287 -134.07 84.57 -36.18
CA LEU A 287 -134.09 85.92 -36.74
C LEU A 287 -134.09 85.86 -38.28
N ILE A 288 -133.20 85.04 -38.85
CA ILE A 288 -133.15 84.68 -40.27
C ILE A 288 -134.44 83.99 -40.68
N LYS A 289 -135.06 83.12 -39.87
CA LYS A 289 -136.34 82.50 -40.24
C LYS A 289 -137.47 83.54 -40.32
N LYS A 290 -137.56 84.45 -39.34
CA LYS A 290 -138.48 85.62 -39.38
C LYS A 290 -138.17 86.60 -40.52
N LEU A 291 -136.91 86.72 -40.94
CA LEU A 291 -136.51 87.52 -42.11
C LEU A 291 -136.75 86.78 -43.43
N ASN A 292 -136.59 85.46 -43.48
CA ASN A 292 -136.80 84.62 -44.67
C ASN A 292 -138.29 84.41 -44.92
N GLU A 293 -139.11 84.28 -43.88
CA GLU A 293 -140.58 84.41 -43.93
C GLU A 293 -141.02 85.81 -44.40
N ARG A 294 -140.13 86.82 -44.40
CA ARG A 294 -140.36 88.17 -44.93
C ARG A 294 -139.67 88.44 -46.28
N VAL A 295 -138.67 87.65 -46.66
CA VAL A 295 -137.86 87.78 -47.90
C VAL A 295 -138.26 86.75 -48.96
N GLN A 296 -138.93 85.66 -48.59
CA GLN A 296 -139.64 84.81 -49.57
C GLN A 296 -140.87 85.51 -50.18
N SER A 297 -141.15 86.77 -49.79
CA SER A 297 -142.01 87.70 -50.51
C SER A 297 -141.30 88.41 -51.69
N ASP A 298 -139.97 88.56 -51.63
CA ASP A 298 -139.19 89.45 -52.51
C ASP A 298 -137.87 88.80 -52.99
N HIS A 299 -137.82 88.46 -54.29
CA HIS A 299 -136.66 87.95 -55.06
C HIS A 299 -136.16 86.53 -54.70
N VAL A 300 -135.90 85.60 -55.63
CA VAL A 300 -135.72 85.63 -57.10
C VAL A 300 -134.43 86.32 -57.58
N ALA A 301 -133.23 85.85 -57.15
CA ALA A 301 -131.95 85.94 -57.91
C ALA A 301 -130.72 85.12 -57.35
N ALA A 302 -130.09 84.28 -58.20
CA ALA A 302 -128.65 83.91 -58.39
C ALA A 302 -127.55 83.66 -57.29
N ARG A 303 -127.18 82.36 -57.02
CA ARG A 303 -125.94 81.54 -57.37
C ARG A 303 -124.39 81.90 -57.13
N THR A 304 -123.62 81.00 -56.44
CA THR A 304 -122.21 80.37 -56.70
C THR A 304 -120.83 81.15 -56.61
N HIS A 305 -119.52 80.67 -56.51
CA HIS A 305 -118.72 79.37 -56.36
C HIS A 305 -117.13 79.46 -56.04
N ALA A 306 -116.41 78.32 -55.79
CA ALA A 306 -114.92 77.94 -55.99
C ALA A 306 -113.72 78.47 -55.09
N ALA A 307 -112.38 78.14 -55.19
CA ALA A 307 -111.45 76.92 -55.25
C ALA A 307 -109.89 77.34 -55.33
N LEU A 308 -108.70 76.63 -55.31
CA LEU A 308 -108.07 75.29 -54.90
C LEU A 308 -106.46 75.20 -55.01
N THR A 309 -105.76 74.10 -54.55
CA THR A 309 -104.38 73.48 -54.89
C THR A 309 -102.96 74.11 -54.50
N GLN A 310 -101.71 73.50 -54.61
CA GLN A 310 -101.04 72.16 -54.27
C GLN A 310 -99.48 72.01 -54.67
N GLY A 311 -98.59 71.17 -54.03
CA GLY A 311 -97.15 70.77 -54.41
C GLY A 311 -96.26 70.11 -53.27
N GLN A 312 -94.95 69.65 -53.30
CA GLN A 312 -93.92 69.04 -54.24
C GLN A 312 -92.61 68.47 -53.49
N GLU A 313 -91.57 67.78 -54.10
CA GLU A 313 -90.44 66.99 -53.42
C GLU A 313 -89.08 66.68 -54.23
N ARG A 314 -87.90 66.32 -53.60
CA ARG A 314 -86.73 65.42 -54.06
C ARG A 314 -85.34 65.42 -53.30
N THR A 315 -84.60 64.27 -53.16
CA THR A 315 -83.07 64.08 -53.09
C THR A 315 -82.59 62.60 -52.87
N LYS A 316 -81.39 62.12 -53.36
CA LYS A 316 -80.77 60.81 -52.90
C LYS A 316 -79.30 60.37 -53.25
N THR A 317 -78.38 61.16 -53.83
CA THR A 317 -77.17 60.58 -54.51
C THR A 317 -75.90 60.31 -53.70
N ASP A 318 -75.62 61.05 -52.62
CA ASP A 318 -74.21 61.36 -52.31
C ASP A 318 -73.51 60.39 -51.35
N VAL A 319 -74.24 59.42 -50.78
CA VAL A 319 -73.76 58.53 -49.71
C VAL A 319 -72.74 57.49 -50.18
N ASN A 320 -72.85 56.99 -51.42
CA ASN A 320 -72.13 55.79 -51.84
C ASN A 320 -70.61 55.97 -51.96
N LYS A 321 -70.14 57.18 -52.30
CA LYS A 321 -68.73 57.44 -52.61
C LYS A 321 -67.80 57.35 -51.39
N ALA A 322 -68.30 57.64 -50.19
CA ALA A 322 -67.48 57.71 -48.98
C ALA A 322 -67.01 56.33 -48.45
N ASN A 323 -67.61 55.23 -48.91
CA ASN A 323 -67.32 53.89 -48.39
C ASN A 323 -66.13 53.20 -49.07
N GLU A 324 -65.82 53.53 -50.33
CA GLU A 324 -64.72 52.89 -51.08
C GLU A 324 -63.34 53.36 -50.58
N ASP A 325 -63.19 54.67 -50.35
CA ASP A 325 -61.94 55.28 -49.85
C ASP A 325 -61.49 54.69 -48.51
N MET A 326 -62.43 54.34 -47.63
CA MET A 326 -62.16 53.76 -46.30
C MET A 326 -61.56 52.34 -46.39
N ILE A 327 -61.95 51.54 -47.39
CA ILE A 327 -61.50 50.15 -47.54
C ILE A 327 -60.03 50.11 -48.00
N ALA A 328 -59.65 50.98 -48.94
CA ALA A 328 -58.28 51.08 -49.44
C ALA A 328 -57.25 51.43 -48.35
N LEU A 329 -57.63 52.30 -47.41
CA LEU A 329 -56.78 52.72 -46.28
C LEU A 329 -56.51 51.58 -45.27
N LEU A 330 -57.49 50.71 -45.06
CA LEU A 330 -57.33 49.55 -44.16
C LEU A 330 -56.41 48.49 -44.77
N GLN A 331 -56.52 48.24 -46.07
CA GLN A 331 -55.68 47.27 -46.79
C GLN A 331 -54.19 47.69 -46.79
N THR A 332 -53.89 48.97 -47.03
CA THR A 332 -52.51 49.48 -46.96
C THR A 332 -51.90 49.32 -45.56
N LYS A 333 -52.68 49.55 -44.50
CA LYS A 333 -52.21 49.36 -43.11
C LYS A 333 -51.95 47.91 -42.75
N SER A 334 -52.76 46.96 -43.24
CA SER A 334 -52.54 45.51 -43.03
C SER A 334 -51.20 45.05 -43.63
N ASN A 335 -50.93 45.43 -44.89
CA ASN A 335 -49.71 45.06 -45.60
C ASN A 335 -48.43 45.62 -44.93
N GLY A 336 -48.53 46.79 -44.28
CA GLY A 336 -47.44 47.38 -43.50
C GLY A 336 -47.09 46.60 -42.23
N LEU A 337 -48.08 45.99 -41.56
CA LEU A 337 -47.86 45.17 -40.37
C LEU A 337 -47.30 43.78 -40.73
N GLU A 338 -47.77 43.19 -41.83
CA GLU A 338 -47.22 41.92 -42.33
C GLU A 338 -45.76 42.00 -42.74
N THR A 339 -45.35 43.12 -43.35
CA THR A 339 -43.94 43.32 -43.75
C THR A 339 -43.04 43.48 -42.53
N GLN A 340 -43.44 44.26 -41.52
CA GLN A 340 -42.72 44.35 -40.23
C GLN A 340 -42.57 43.00 -39.53
N LEU A 341 -43.61 42.17 -39.51
CA LEU A 341 -43.55 40.81 -38.95
C LEU A 341 -42.55 39.91 -39.68
N ARG A 342 -42.42 40.03 -41.01
CA ARG A 342 -41.44 39.24 -41.79
C ARG A 342 -40.00 39.69 -41.49
N THR A 343 -39.74 40.99 -41.34
CA THR A 343 -38.41 41.51 -40.98
C THR A 343 -37.97 41.02 -39.60
N LEU A 344 -38.83 41.16 -38.58
CA LEU A 344 -38.52 40.70 -37.22
C LEU A 344 -38.31 39.18 -37.14
N CYS A 345 -39.02 38.39 -37.95
CA CYS A 345 -38.80 36.95 -38.06
C CYS A 345 -37.45 36.58 -38.71
N ALA A 346 -36.93 37.40 -39.63
CA ALA A 346 -35.61 37.22 -40.22
C ALA A 346 -34.50 37.59 -39.21
N GLU A 347 -34.61 38.75 -38.57
CA GLU A 347 -33.67 39.19 -37.52
C GLU A 347 -33.56 38.17 -36.36
N LEU A 348 -34.69 37.55 -35.99
CA LEU A 348 -34.72 36.49 -34.96
C LEU A 348 -34.13 35.16 -35.45
N ALA A 349 -34.11 34.90 -36.77
CA ALA A 349 -33.40 33.75 -37.34
C ALA A 349 -31.88 33.97 -37.34
N ASP A 350 -31.41 35.13 -37.79
CA ASP A 350 -29.99 35.50 -37.81
C ASP A 350 -29.40 35.60 -36.39
N ALA A 351 -30.19 36.10 -35.43
CA ALA A 351 -29.80 36.09 -34.02
C ALA A 351 -29.69 34.67 -33.43
N ARG A 352 -30.36 33.66 -34.01
CA ARG A 352 -30.22 32.25 -33.60
C ARG A 352 -29.00 31.59 -34.21
N THR A 353 -28.73 31.80 -35.50
CA THR A 353 -27.53 31.24 -36.16
C THR A 353 -26.26 31.73 -35.47
N HIS A 354 -26.14 33.02 -35.16
CA HIS A 354 -25.00 33.56 -34.42
C HIS A 354 -24.83 32.98 -33.00
N VAL A 355 -25.94 32.64 -32.32
CA VAL A 355 -25.87 31.98 -31.00
C VAL A 355 -25.39 30.53 -31.13
N ASP A 356 -25.80 29.81 -32.18
CA ASP A 356 -25.37 28.44 -32.42
C ASP A 356 -23.95 28.33 -33.01
N GLU A 357 -23.51 29.32 -33.80
CA GLU A 357 -22.12 29.53 -34.21
C GLU A 357 -21.21 29.74 -32.99
N ALA A 358 -21.54 30.70 -32.11
CA ALA A 358 -20.78 30.97 -30.89
C ALA A 358 -20.76 29.77 -29.91
N ARG A 359 -21.81 28.94 -29.91
CA ARG A 359 -21.82 27.65 -29.18
C ARG A 359 -20.85 26.65 -29.80
N ALA A 360 -20.85 26.51 -31.13
CA ALA A 360 -19.94 25.60 -31.83
C ALA A 360 -18.47 25.98 -31.62
N GLU A 361 -18.13 27.28 -31.72
CA GLU A 361 -16.79 27.80 -31.40
C GLU A 361 -16.38 27.49 -29.96
N LYS A 362 -17.27 27.72 -28.98
CA LYS A 362 -17.01 27.39 -27.58
C LYS A 362 -16.76 25.90 -27.39
N HIS A 363 -17.53 25.02 -28.04
CA HIS A 363 -17.33 23.58 -27.95
C HIS A 363 -16.00 23.13 -28.60
N ALA A 364 -15.60 23.73 -29.72
CA ALA A 364 -14.30 23.49 -30.33
C ALA A 364 -13.13 23.95 -29.44
N MET A 365 -13.25 25.11 -28.79
CA MET A 365 -12.24 25.61 -27.83
C MET A 365 -12.10 24.67 -26.62
N LEU A 366 -13.21 24.18 -26.07
CA LEU A 366 -13.20 23.21 -24.95
C LEU A 366 -12.56 21.88 -25.36
N ALA A 367 -12.87 21.35 -26.55
CA ALA A 367 -12.23 20.15 -27.07
C ALA A 367 -10.70 20.32 -27.22
N GLN A 368 -10.25 21.48 -27.71
CA GLN A 368 -8.81 21.79 -27.80
C GLN A 368 -8.16 21.88 -26.40
N GLN A 369 -8.86 22.42 -25.40
CA GLN A 369 -8.37 22.43 -24.02
C GLN A 369 -8.27 21.02 -23.45
N ASP A 370 -9.29 20.18 -23.61
CA ASP A 370 -9.28 18.78 -23.17
C ASP A 370 -8.14 17.99 -23.85
N ASP A 371 -7.86 18.26 -25.13
CA ASP A 371 -6.73 17.68 -25.84
C ASP A 371 -5.37 18.15 -25.28
N THR A 372 -5.21 19.43 -24.89
CA THR A 372 -3.98 19.87 -24.20
C THR A 372 -3.80 19.21 -22.84
N LEU A 373 -4.88 19.07 -22.07
CA LEU A 373 -4.85 18.45 -20.74
C LEU A 373 -4.55 16.94 -20.84
N ARG A 374 -5.13 16.26 -21.83
CA ARG A 374 -4.85 14.84 -22.11
C ARG A 374 -3.42 14.63 -22.57
N PHE A 375 -2.89 15.49 -23.46
CA PHE A 375 -1.48 15.46 -23.85
C PHE A 375 -0.56 15.63 -22.64
N LEU A 376 -0.77 16.64 -21.79
CA LEU A 376 0.06 16.88 -20.61
C LEU A 376 0.02 15.68 -19.64
N SER A 377 -1.17 15.12 -19.41
CA SER A 377 -1.36 13.96 -18.53
C SER A 377 -0.60 12.72 -19.03
N VAL A 378 -0.70 12.41 -20.33
CA VAL A 378 0.02 11.29 -20.96
C VAL A 378 1.53 11.56 -21.01
N ALA A 379 1.93 12.82 -21.29
CA ALA A 379 3.33 13.21 -21.34
C ALA A 379 4.01 13.03 -19.97
N ILE A 380 3.35 13.45 -18.89
CA ILE A 380 3.81 13.25 -17.51
C ILE A 380 3.85 11.76 -17.17
N HIS A 381 2.76 11.02 -17.36
CA HIS A 381 2.67 9.61 -16.95
C HIS A 381 3.74 8.72 -17.61
N ASP A 382 4.00 8.90 -18.91
CA ASP A 382 5.07 8.18 -19.61
C ASP A 382 6.49 8.71 -19.27
N ILE A 383 6.64 9.96 -18.80
CA ILE A 383 7.91 10.39 -18.16
C ILE A 383 8.10 9.64 -16.83
N THR A 384 7.07 9.56 -15.98
CA THR A 384 7.12 8.79 -14.70
C THR A 384 7.50 7.34 -14.96
N HIS A 385 6.87 6.70 -15.95
CA HIS A 385 7.09 5.29 -16.29
C HIS A 385 8.52 5.03 -16.81
N GLN A 386 9.07 5.91 -17.65
CA GLN A 386 10.44 5.77 -18.15
C GLN A 386 11.51 6.07 -17.09
N LEU A 387 11.23 6.95 -16.12
CA LEU A 387 12.09 7.13 -14.94
C LEU A 387 12.09 5.87 -14.05
N ALA A 388 10.92 5.28 -13.79
CA ALA A 388 10.78 4.03 -13.04
C ALA A 388 11.59 2.87 -13.67
N LEU A 389 11.48 2.70 -14.99
CA LEU A 389 12.24 1.69 -15.74
C LEU A 389 13.76 1.95 -15.72
N SER A 390 14.18 3.22 -15.73
CA SER A 390 15.60 3.61 -15.74
C SER A 390 16.34 3.34 -14.44
N GLY A 391 15.64 3.04 -13.33
CA GLY A 391 16.25 2.81 -12.01
C GLY A 391 17.02 1.51 -11.83
N HIS A 392 17.00 0.59 -12.81
CA HIS A 392 17.49 -0.79 -12.67
C HIS A 392 18.98 -1.02 -12.98
N GLY A 393 19.83 0.02 -12.94
CA GLY A 393 21.25 -0.17 -13.25
C GLY A 393 22.19 0.98 -12.87
N HIS A 394 22.59 1.06 -11.60
CA HIS A 394 23.98 1.21 -11.12
C HIS A 394 23.99 1.26 -9.57
N ALA A 395 25.12 0.95 -8.95
CA ALA A 395 25.17 0.68 -7.50
C ALA A 395 25.51 1.92 -6.64
N ALA A 396 24.56 2.30 -5.76
CA ALA A 396 24.72 2.92 -4.43
C ALA A 396 25.44 4.29 -4.31
N PRO A 397 25.24 5.06 -3.21
CA PRO A 397 24.41 4.78 -2.03
C PRO A 397 23.28 5.80 -1.73
N SER A 398 22.31 5.33 -0.92
CA SER A 398 21.39 6.11 -0.06
C SER A 398 20.31 7.00 -0.70
N SER A 399 19.10 6.91 -0.11
CA SER A 399 17.92 7.77 -0.31
C SER A 399 17.50 8.06 -1.76
N LEU A 400 16.80 7.10 -2.39
CA LEU A 400 15.84 7.39 -3.45
C LEU A 400 14.76 6.30 -3.51
N HIS A 401 13.49 6.72 -3.54
CA HIS A 401 12.32 5.83 -3.69
C HIS A 401 12.30 5.27 -5.11
N ALA A 402 12.14 3.95 -5.27
CA ALA A 402 11.86 3.36 -6.57
C ALA A 402 10.41 3.69 -6.96
N TRP A 403 10.23 4.65 -7.86
CA TRP A 403 8.92 5.11 -8.33
C TRP A 403 8.16 3.97 -9.01
N GLN A 404 6.92 3.70 -8.59
CA GLN A 404 6.04 2.71 -9.20
C GLN A 404 4.98 3.36 -10.10
N ALA A 405 4.34 2.56 -10.94
CA ALA A 405 3.30 2.99 -11.88
C ALA A 405 2.00 3.37 -11.14
N GLY A 406 1.98 4.59 -10.59
CA GLY A 406 0.90 5.12 -9.74
C GLY A 406 1.36 6.25 -8.82
N ASP A 407 2.67 6.36 -8.56
CA ASP A 407 3.22 7.38 -7.67
C ASP A 407 3.12 8.79 -8.26
N VAL A 408 2.73 9.75 -7.41
CA VAL A 408 2.61 11.17 -7.78
C VAL A 408 3.98 11.85 -7.62
N ILE A 409 4.58 12.27 -8.74
CA ILE A 409 5.82 13.07 -8.74
C ILE A 409 5.62 14.34 -7.88
N PRO A 410 6.61 14.77 -7.07
CA PRO A 410 6.51 15.99 -6.28
C PRO A 410 6.23 17.21 -7.18
N ALA A 411 5.47 18.17 -6.68
CA ALA A 411 4.97 19.30 -7.48
C ALA A 411 6.04 20.33 -7.91
N LYS A 412 7.33 19.99 -7.78
CA LYS A 412 8.49 20.84 -8.09
C LYS A 412 9.60 20.01 -8.72
N LEU A 413 10.29 20.60 -9.71
CA LEU A 413 11.50 20.00 -10.30
C LEU A 413 12.70 20.08 -9.35
N ASP A 414 12.63 20.93 -8.32
CA ASP A 414 13.68 21.18 -7.33
C ASP A 414 14.03 19.94 -6.48
N ASP A 415 13.09 18.99 -6.36
CA ASP A 415 13.21 17.78 -5.54
C ASP A 415 13.91 16.61 -6.28
N LEU A 416 14.34 16.80 -7.54
CA LEU A 416 15.01 15.79 -8.37
C LEU A 416 16.51 16.07 -8.52
N ALA A 417 17.30 15.01 -8.69
CA ALA A 417 18.74 15.13 -8.99
C ALA A 417 18.98 15.88 -10.33
N PRO A 418 20.02 16.75 -10.45
CA PRO A 418 20.24 17.56 -11.65
C PRO A 418 20.40 16.77 -12.95
N SER A 419 20.89 15.53 -12.87
CA SER A 419 20.94 14.56 -13.96
C SER A 419 19.57 14.24 -14.54
N ASP A 420 18.56 14.11 -13.69
CA ASP A 420 17.25 13.59 -14.02
C ASP A 420 16.27 14.72 -14.29
N VAL A 421 16.43 15.87 -13.63
CA VAL A 421 15.85 17.16 -14.07
C VAL A 421 16.17 17.43 -15.54
N LYS A 422 17.44 17.23 -15.95
CA LYS A 422 17.88 17.40 -17.35
C LYS A 422 17.21 16.40 -18.30
N LYS A 423 17.11 15.11 -17.92
CA LYS A 423 16.39 14.09 -18.71
C LYS A 423 14.91 14.43 -18.87
N VAL A 424 14.24 14.77 -17.76
CA VAL A 424 12.81 15.14 -17.73
C VAL A 424 12.54 16.33 -18.64
N LEU A 425 13.33 17.40 -18.56
CA LEU A 425 13.21 18.55 -19.45
C LEU A 425 13.43 18.17 -20.92
N GLN A 426 14.47 17.37 -21.22
CA GLN A 426 14.77 16.95 -22.60
C GLN A 426 13.64 16.07 -23.19
N MET A 427 13.05 15.18 -22.39
CA MET A 427 11.87 14.40 -22.77
C MET A 427 10.62 15.26 -22.94
N LEU A 428 10.39 16.21 -22.02
CA LEU A 428 9.25 17.12 -22.07
C LEU A 428 9.29 17.98 -23.35
N PHE A 429 10.45 18.56 -23.68
CA PHE A 429 10.63 19.33 -24.92
C PHE A 429 10.48 18.45 -26.17
N GLY A 430 10.99 17.22 -26.16
CA GLY A 430 10.79 16.26 -27.26
C GLY A 430 9.30 15.96 -27.51
N LYS A 431 8.54 15.67 -26.45
CA LYS A 431 7.08 15.46 -26.53
C LYS A 431 6.33 16.73 -26.95
N LEU A 432 6.74 17.89 -26.45
CA LEU A 432 6.14 19.19 -26.79
C LEU A 432 6.34 19.52 -28.27
N HIS A 433 7.51 19.26 -28.85
CA HIS A 433 7.73 19.43 -30.29
C HIS A 433 6.89 18.45 -31.14
N ALA A 434 6.74 17.19 -30.71
CA ALA A 434 5.85 16.24 -31.38
C ALA A 434 4.37 16.70 -31.34
N TYR A 435 3.91 17.23 -30.19
CA TYR A 435 2.58 17.78 -30.03
C TYR A 435 2.36 19.06 -30.85
N GLN A 436 3.36 19.94 -30.90
CA GLN A 436 3.37 21.14 -31.75
C GLN A 436 3.26 20.78 -33.23
N ALA A 437 3.98 19.75 -33.68
CA ALA A 437 3.89 19.24 -35.05
C ALA A 437 2.49 18.68 -35.37
N ALA A 438 1.85 17.99 -34.43
CA ALA A 438 0.47 17.49 -34.59
C ALA A 438 -0.55 18.63 -34.70
N ILE A 439 -0.48 19.66 -33.84
CA ILE A 439 -1.39 20.83 -33.89
C ILE A 439 -1.29 21.58 -35.23
N VAL A 440 -0.07 21.70 -35.77
CA VAL A 440 0.15 22.41 -37.06
C VAL A 440 -0.50 21.67 -38.23
N GLN A 441 -0.70 20.34 -38.15
CA GLN A 441 -1.38 19.55 -39.18
C GLN A 441 -2.91 19.59 -39.08
N THR A 442 -3.48 19.90 -37.92
CA THR A 442 -4.94 19.84 -37.68
C THR A 442 -5.68 21.17 -37.82
N ARG A 443 -4.98 22.28 -38.14
CA ARG A 443 -5.57 23.62 -38.21
C ARG A 443 -5.90 24.07 -39.64
N PRO A 444 -7.19 24.26 -40.01
CA PRO A 444 -7.55 24.96 -41.23
C PRO A 444 -7.09 26.43 -41.18
N VAL A 445 -6.48 26.91 -42.25
CA VAL A 445 -6.02 28.30 -42.35
C VAL A 445 -7.16 29.18 -42.89
N LEU A 446 -7.71 30.04 -42.03
CA LEU A 446 -8.74 31.02 -42.37
C LEU A 446 -8.10 32.38 -42.67
N TYR A 447 -8.10 32.77 -43.95
CA TYR A 447 -7.77 34.12 -44.43
C TYR A 447 -8.85 34.61 -45.42
N PRO A 448 -9.68 35.61 -45.06
CA PRO A 448 -10.22 36.60 -46.01
C PRO A 448 -9.11 37.63 -46.37
N PRO A 449 -9.23 38.51 -47.42
CA PRO A 449 -10.49 39.18 -47.82
C PRO A 449 -10.66 39.62 -49.30
N VAL A 450 -11.79 40.33 -49.56
CA VAL A 450 -12.13 41.25 -50.70
C VAL A 450 -12.46 40.66 -52.09
N VAL A 451 -13.73 40.84 -52.51
CA VAL A 451 -14.15 41.18 -53.89
C VAL A 451 -15.32 42.20 -53.81
N PRO A 452 -15.46 43.21 -54.71
CA PRO A 452 -16.53 44.23 -54.67
C PRO A 452 -17.91 43.79 -55.26
N PRO A 453 -18.97 44.65 -55.21
CA PRO A 453 -20.37 44.22 -55.38
C PRO A 453 -21.03 44.45 -56.76
N SER A 454 -21.97 43.55 -57.12
CA SER A 454 -23.08 43.71 -58.10
C SER A 454 -22.70 43.94 -59.59
N PRO A 455 -23.59 43.65 -60.59
CA PRO A 455 -25.05 43.86 -60.60
C PRO A 455 -25.91 42.64 -61.04
N ALA A 456 -27.22 42.86 -61.25
CA ALA A 456 -28.22 41.85 -61.60
C ALA A 456 -28.70 41.91 -63.07
N SER A 457 -29.20 40.79 -63.61
CA SER A 457 -30.08 40.77 -64.80
C SER A 457 -30.94 39.50 -64.96
N SER A 458 -32.26 39.64 -64.75
CA SER A 458 -33.39 39.09 -65.55
C SER A 458 -33.40 37.68 -66.19
N SER A 459 -34.56 37.01 -66.04
CA SER A 459 -35.24 36.07 -66.99
C SER A 459 -34.55 34.72 -67.28
N SER A 460 -35.26 33.59 -67.41
CA SER A 460 -36.51 33.36 -68.17
C SER A 460 -37.47 32.30 -67.57
N LEU A 461 -38.60 32.03 -68.25
CA LEU A 461 -39.61 31.04 -67.87
C LEU A 461 -39.24 29.62 -68.36
N GLY A 462 -39.74 28.58 -67.69
CA GLY A 462 -39.78 27.20 -68.21
C GLY A 462 -40.37 26.20 -67.22
N VAL A 463 -41.39 25.44 -67.63
CA VAL A 463 -42.01 24.36 -66.84
C VAL A 463 -41.92 23.07 -67.65
N GLU A 464 -41.35 22.01 -67.08
CA GLU A 464 -41.65 20.61 -67.47
C GLU A 464 -41.59 19.62 -66.29
N LEU A 465 -42.46 18.62 -66.38
CA LEU A 465 -42.51 17.30 -65.74
C LEU A 465 -42.84 16.35 -66.92
N PRO A 466 -42.49 15.04 -66.96
CA PRO A 466 -42.42 14.07 -65.84
C PRO A 466 -41.16 13.13 -66.02
N PRO A 467 -41.07 11.82 -65.65
CA PRO A 467 -41.97 10.96 -64.87
C PRO A 467 -41.37 10.07 -63.75
N LEU A 468 -42.32 9.56 -62.95
CA LEU A 468 -42.38 8.34 -62.11
C LEU A 468 -41.56 7.14 -62.66
N VAL A 469 -41.03 6.14 -61.93
CA VAL A 469 -41.51 5.25 -60.83
C VAL A 469 -40.26 4.45 -60.29
N PRO A 470 -40.17 3.76 -59.10
CA PRO A 470 -40.86 3.81 -57.78
C PRO A 470 -39.91 3.92 -56.53
N ALA A 471 -40.51 4.12 -55.34
CA ALA A 471 -40.10 3.57 -54.01
C ALA A 471 -38.74 4.02 -53.37
N LYS A 472 -38.54 4.06 -52.04
CA LYS A 472 -39.40 3.88 -50.84
C LYS A 472 -38.73 4.58 -49.62
N HIS A 473 -39.44 4.70 -48.50
CA HIS A 473 -39.06 5.29 -47.20
C HIS A 473 -39.15 6.83 -47.06
N ARG A 474 -40.31 7.26 -46.56
CA ARG A 474 -40.38 8.25 -45.46
C ARG A 474 -41.70 8.07 -44.68
N GLN A 475 -41.85 6.90 -44.05
CA GLN A 475 -43.03 6.52 -43.24
C GLN A 475 -42.75 6.61 -41.72
N ASP A 476 -41.53 6.99 -41.37
CA ASP A 476 -40.81 6.57 -40.16
C ASP A 476 -41.12 7.41 -38.90
N GLN A 477 -42.16 8.25 -38.95
CA GLN A 477 -42.65 9.02 -37.80
C GLN A 477 -44.08 8.62 -37.35
N LEU A 478 -44.70 7.62 -37.99
CA LEU A 478 -46.01 7.09 -37.60
C LEU A 478 -46.01 5.61 -37.18
N GLU A 479 -44.91 4.86 -37.42
CA GLU A 479 -44.78 3.47 -36.96
C GLU A 479 -44.13 3.36 -35.57
N ILE A 480 -43.21 4.27 -35.20
CA ILE A 480 -42.61 4.33 -33.86
C ILE A 480 -43.70 4.50 -32.78
N LEU A 481 -44.73 5.31 -33.07
CA LEU A 481 -45.89 5.53 -32.19
C LEU A 481 -46.90 4.37 -32.15
N LYS A 482 -46.75 3.35 -33.01
CA LYS A 482 -47.48 2.07 -32.90
C LYS A 482 -46.64 0.97 -32.24
N ALA A 483 -45.33 0.97 -32.42
CA ALA A 483 -44.41 -0.01 -31.84
C ALA A 483 -44.29 0.09 -30.30
N LEU A 484 -44.56 1.26 -29.70
CA LEU A 484 -44.57 1.45 -28.25
C LEU A 484 -45.90 1.06 -27.58
N ALA A 485 -46.98 0.85 -28.34
CA ALA A 485 -48.32 0.60 -27.81
C ALA A 485 -48.66 -0.90 -27.61
N THR A 486 -47.81 -1.82 -28.08
CA THR A 486 -48.11 -3.27 -28.16
C THR A 486 -47.09 -4.18 -27.47
N ARG A 487 -46.18 -3.61 -26.66
CA ARG A 487 -45.19 -4.39 -25.88
C ARG A 487 -45.48 -4.43 -24.37
N GLY A 488 -46.74 -4.18 -24.00
CA GLY A 488 -47.27 -4.32 -22.65
C GLY A 488 -48.13 -5.58 -22.47
N ASP A 489 -47.65 -6.77 -22.87
CA ASP A 489 -48.12 -8.06 -22.35
C ASP A 489 -47.28 -9.25 -22.86
N SER A 490 -46.48 -9.90 -22.00
CA SER A 490 -46.01 -11.30 -22.14
C SER A 490 -45.15 -11.78 -20.94
N VAL A 491 -45.85 -12.24 -19.91
CA VAL A 491 -45.55 -13.36 -18.99
C VAL A 491 -44.18 -14.08 -19.11
N GLN A 492 -43.41 -14.01 -17.99
CA GLN A 492 -42.60 -15.06 -17.32
C GLN A 492 -41.85 -16.20 -18.09
N ARG A 493 -40.68 -16.57 -17.51
CA ARG A 493 -39.80 -17.75 -17.80
C ARG A 493 -39.00 -17.63 -19.12
N ALA A 494 -37.77 -18.13 -19.21
CA ALA A 494 -37.09 -19.14 -18.39
C ALA A 494 -35.62 -18.80 -18.03
N THR A 495 -35.09 -19.49 -17.01
CA THR A 495 -33.66 -19.56 -16.68
C THR A 495 -33.11 -20.97 -16.95
N ARG A 496 -31.77 -21.12 -16.82
CA ARG A 496 -30.95 -22.36 -16.77
C ARG A 496 -30.32 -22.88 -18.09
N PRO A 497 -29.13 -23.54 -18.02
CA PRO A 497 -27.97 -23.03 -18.80
C PRO A 497 -27.15 -24.07 -19.58
N GLY A 498 -26.11 -23.61 -20.28
CA GLY A 498 -25.06 -24.42 -20.90
C GLY A 498 -23.71 -24.34 -20.17
N ASN A 499 -23.06 -25.50 -19.98
CA ASN A 499 -21.85 -25.74 -19.18
C ASN A 499 -20.52 -25.44 -19.92
N SER A 500 -19.47 -24.98 -19.21
CA SER A 500 -18.10 -25.58 -19.24
C SER A 500 -17.04 -24.84 -18.38
N GLY A 501 -16.51 -25.50 -17.34
CA GLY A 501 -15.06 -25.62 -17.13
C GLY A 501 -14.28 -24.68 -16.20
N CYS A 502 -14.35 -24.86 -14.86
CA CYS A 502 -13.18 -25.22 -14.01
C CYS A 502 -13.62 -25.61 -12.57
N GLY A 503 -12.75 -26.26 -11.78
CA GLY A 503 -13.01 -26.71 -10.39
C GLY A 503 -12.96 -25.60 -9.33
N VAL A 504 -13.21 -25.83 -8.03
CA VAL A 504 -13.12 -27.07 -7.22
C VAL A 504 -14.28 -27.17 -6.19
N LEU A 505 -14.54 -28.37 -5.66
CA LEU A 505 -15.63 -28.73 -4.72
C LEU A 505 -15.34 -28.42 -3.24
N LEU A 506 -16.38 -28.04 -2.48
CA LEU A 506 -16.78 -28.72 -1.23
C LEU A 506 -18.26 -28.42 -0.90
N GLU A 507 -18.96 -29.32 -0.20
CA GLU A 507 -20.41 -29.26 0.04
C GLU A 507 -20.81 -28.93 1.49
N SER A 508 -22.01 -28.37 1.66
CA SER A 508 -22.86 -28.63 2.83
C SER A 508 -24.36 -28.47 2.48
N PRO A 509 -25.29 -29.19 3.16
CA PRO A 509 -26.61 -29.47 2.60
C PRO A 509 -27.77 -28.74 3.31
N HIS A 510 -29.00 -29.00 2.83
CA HIS A 510 -30.31 -28.48 3.28
C HIS A 510 -30.55 -27.00 2.89
N GLY A 511 -31.68 -26.57 2.28
CA GLY A 511 -33.00 -27.19 2.07
C GLY A 511 -34.00 -26.70 3.13
N VAL A 512 -35.19 -26.14 2.83
CA VAL A 512 -35.95 -26.03 1.56
C VAL A 512 -36.65 -24.62 1.46
N PRO A 513 -37.75 -24.28 0.72
CA PRO A 513 -37.90 -22.95 0.11
C PRO A 513 -39.07 -22.07 0.63
N LEU A 514 -39.13 -20.80 0.18
CA LEU A 514 -40.34 -19.97 0.23
C LEU A 514 -40.54 -19.12 -1.05
N ARG A 515 -41.78 -18.63 -1.26
CA ARG A 515 -42.20 -17.80 -2.41
C ARG A 515 -42.34 -16.32 -2.02
N SER A 516 -42.27 -15.45 -3.02
CA SER A 516 -42.56 -14.01 -2.92
C SER A 516 -44.07 -13.69 -3.09
N ILE A 517 -44.54 -12.66 -2.39
CA ILE A 517 -45.58 -11.70 -2.79
C ILE A 517 -45.35 -10.38 -2.02
N ALA A 518 -45.98 -9.28 -2.45
CA ALA A 518 -45.54 -7.91 -2.16
C ALA A 518 -46.34 -7.16 -1.07
N VAL A 519 -45.70 -6.10 -0.53
CA VAL A 519 -46.27 -4.76 -0.20
C VAL A 519 -47.70 -4.68 0.38
N GLN A 520 -47.84 -4.26 1.66
CA GLN A 520 -48.45 -2.96 2.02
C GLN A 520 -48.39 -2.59 3.52
N THR A 521 -48.66 -1.31 3.81
CA THR A 521 -49.12 -0.68 5.08
C THR A 521 -48.19 -0.58 6.31
N LEU A 522 -48.44 0.51 7.07
CA LEU A 522 -47.80 0.92 8.33
C LEU A 522 -48.68 0.50 9.56
N PRO A 523 -48.23 0.67 10.83
CA PRO A 523 -48.55 -0.29 11.88
C PRO A 523 -49.74 0.07 12.77
N GLU A 524 -50.28 -0.95 13.44
CA GLU A 524 -51.06 -0.81 14.67
C GLU A 524 -50.47 -1.64 15.83
N TRP A 525 -50.92 -1.32 17.05
CA TRP A 525 -50.28 -1.67 18.31
C TRP A 525 -50.60 -3.09 18.80
N VAL A 526 -49.57 -3.86 19.19
CA VAL A 526 -49.64 -4.72 20.40
C VAL A 526 -48.27 -4.71 21.08
N GLY A 527 -48.23 -4.44 22.39
CA GLY A 527 -47.00 -4.56 23.19
C GLY A 527 -46.77 -6.00 23.63
N TYR A 528 -45.54 -6.50 23.46
CA TYR A 528 -45.11 -7.81 24.00
C TYR A 528 -43.77 -7.66 24.72
N HIS A 529 -43.72 -8.09 25.98
CA HIS A 529 -42.49 -8.12 26.77
C HIS A 529 -41.57 -9.24 26.26
N THR A 530 -40.37 -8.87 25.80
CA THR A 530 -39.32 -9.83 25.41
C THR A 530 -38.27 -9.93 26.50
N ASN A 531 -38.31 -11.01 27.28
CA ASN A 531 -37.25 -11.35 28.23
C ASN A 531 -35.94 -11.65 27.48
N THR A 532 -34.96 -10.76 27.61
CA THR A 532 -33.65 -10.88 26.97
C THR A 532 -32.73 -11.78 27.80
N TYR A 533 -32.66 -13.06 27.44
CA TYR A 533 -31.72 -14.01 28.04
C TYR A 533 -30.31 -13.83 27.43
N ILE A 534 -29.42 -13.17 28.17
CA ILE A 534 -28.00 -13.08 27.80
C ILE A 534 -27.26 -14.32 28.33
N TYR A 535 -26.93 -15.26 27.43
CA TYR A 535 -26.08 -16.39 27.74
C TYR A 535 -24.60 -15.99 27.68
N ILE A 536 -23.93 -15.92 28.84
CA ILE A 536 -22.47 -15.80 28.93
C ILE A 536 -21.92 -17.13 29.45
N THR A 537 -21.32 -17.92 28.57
CA THR A 537 -20.63 -19.16 28.93
C THR A 537 -19.18 -18.88 29.32
N TYR A 538 -18.87 -19.04 30.61
CA TYR A 538 -17.50 -19.24 31.09
C TYR A 538 -17.37 -20.62 31.73
N HIS A 539 -16.24 -21.29 31.49
CA HIS A 539 -15.98 -22.62 32.03
C HIS A 539 -15.55 -22.57 33.51
N HIS A 540 -15.99 -23.59 34.25
CA HIS A 540 -15.72 -23.89 35.66
C HIS A 540 -16.37 -22.98 36.73
N THR A 541 -16.94 -23.68 37.73
CA THR A 541 -17.65 -23.20 38.94
C THR A 541 -19.07 -22.66 38.71
N ASN A 542 -20.07 -23.40 39.20
CA ASN A 542 -21.48 -23.02 39.19
C ASN A 542 -21.80 -22.11 40.39
N ILE A 543 -22.20 -20.86 40.14
CA ILE A 543 -22.83 -19.98 41.13
C ILE A 543 -24.09 -19.41 40.49
N TYR A 544 -25.26 -19.81 40.99
CA TYR A 544 -26.56 -19.33 40.49
C TYR A 544 -26.96 -18.05 41.22
N ILE A 545 -26.83 -16.90 40.55
CA ILE A 545 -27.32 -15.61 41.06
C ILE A 545 -28.64 -15.27 40.38
N TYR A 546 -29.74 -15.42 41.11
CA TYR A 546 -31.06 -14.92 40.68
C TYR A 546 -31.17 -13.42 41.00
N ILE A 547 -31.04 -12.57 39.98
CA ILE A 547 -31.31 -11.14 40.12
C ILE A 547 -32.74 -10.86 39.63
N TYR A 548 -33.65 -10.59 40.56
CA TYR A 548 -34.98 -10.09 40.25
C TYR A 548 -34.88 -8.58 40.01
N ILE A 549 -35.16 -8.13 38.78
CA ILE A 549 -35.19 -6.71 38.42
C ILE A 549 -36.62 -6.36 38.05
N ASP A 550 -37.32 -5.74 39.01
CA ASP A 550 -38.67 -5.20 38.84
C ASP A 550 -38.55 -3.73 38.40
N ILE A 551 -39.09 -3.38 37.23
CA ILE A 551 -39.06 -2.02 36.67
C ILE A 551 -40.48 -1.62 36.30
N THR A 552 -41.03 -0.71 37.11
CA THR A 552 -42.35 -0.12 36.95
C THR A 552 -42.25 1.39 36.68
N THR A 553 -42.21 1.77 35.40
CA THR A 553 -42.62 3.09 34.85
C THR A 553 -42.93 2.95 33.37
#